data_AF-A0A0F8ZDN7-F1
#
_entry.id   AF-A0A0F8ZDN7-F1
#
_cell.length_a   1.000
_cell.length_b   1.000
_cell.length_c   1.000
_cell.angle_alpha   90.00
_cell.angle_beta   90.00
_cell.angle_gamma   90.00
#
_symmetry.space_group_name_H-M   'P 1'
#
loop_
_entity.id
_entity.type
_entity.pdbx_description
1 polymer ?
#
loop_
_entity_poly.entity_id
_entity_poly.type
_entity_poly.pdbx_seq_one_letter_code
_entity_poly.pdbx_strand_id
1 'polypeptide(L)' 'MKWAKEHPREAKWLEEMVIRRELGGYYPKNPLKRAFMSTILGAASNKYKKVNTKNRLKNLIRKNR' A
#
# COMPACT_ATOMS: atom_id res chain seq x y z
N MET A 1 -7.64 -10.53 -2.07
CA MET A 1 -7.13 -10.73 -3.45
C MET A 1 -8.21 -11.02 -4.49
N LYS A 2 -9.40 -11.53 -4.15
CA LYS A 2 -10.50 -11.79 -5.12
C LYS A 2 -11.01 -10.52 -5.84
N TRP A 3 -11.26 -9.45 -5.10
CA TRP A 3 -11.82 -8.20 -5.65
C TRP A 3 -10.99 -7.57 -6.78
N ALA A 4 -9.66 -7.54 -6.65
CA ALA A 4 -8.79 -6.96 -7.69
C ALA A 4 -8.75 -7.78 -8.99
N LYS A 5 -9.08 -9.07 -8.92
CA LYS A 5 -9.23 -9.94 -10.11
C LYS A 5 -10.60 -9.74 -10.77
N GLU A 6 -11.64 -9.42 -9.98
CA GLU A 6 -13.00 -9.13 -10.47
C GLU A 6 -13.09 -7.72 -11.09
N HIS A 7 -12.33 -6.74 -10.56
CA HIS A 7 -12.34 -5.34 -11.03
C HIS A 7 -10.95 -4.85 -11.48
N PRO A 8 -10.41 -5.36 -12.60
CA PRO A 8 -9.03 -5.09 -13.01
C PRO A 8 -8.78 -3.62 -13.38
N ARG A 9 -9.79 -2.92 -13.94
CA ARG A 9 -9.67 -1.50 -14.31
C ARG A 9 -9.60 -0.59 -13.08
N GLU A 10 -10.48 -0.83 -12.11
CA GLU A 10 -10.52 -0.06 -10.86
C GLU A 10 -9.27 -0.29 -10.02
N ALA A 11 -8.80 -1.55 -9.96
CA ALA A 11 -7.54 -1.88 -9.30
C ALA A 11 -6.34 -1.13 -9.91
N LYS A 12 -6.29 -1.05 -11.25
CA LYS A 12 -5.24 -0.30 -11.95
C LYS A 12 -5.30 1.21 -11.66
N TRP A 13 -6.51 1.78 -11.62
CA TRP A 13 -6.73 3.19 -11.28
C TRP A 13 -6.29 3.52 -9.85
N LEU A 14 -6.65 2.66 -8.88
CA LEU A 14 -6.23 2.82 -7.49
C LEU A 14 -4.70 2.74 -7.34
N GLU A 15 -4.08 1.78 -8.01
CA GLU A 15 -2.62 1.66 -8.03
C GLU A 15 -1.95 2.94 -8.58
N GLU A 16 -2.48 3.47 -9.69
CA GLU A 16 -2.00 4.70 -10.29
C GLU A 16 -2.16 5.93 -9.39
N MET A 17 -3.31 6.08 -8.74
CA MET A 17 -3.53 7.16 -7.77
C MET A 17 -2.56 7.09 -6.59
N VAL A 18 -2.32 5.89 -6.04
CA VAL A 18 -1.41 5.71 -4.92
C VAL A 18 0.02 6.07 -5.31
N ILE A 19 0.49 5.58 -6.46
CA ILE A 19 1.84 5.91 -6.96
C ILE A 19 1.98 7.41 -7.18
N ARG A 20 0.99 8.05 -7.84
CA ARG A 20 1.00 9.50 -8.07
C ARG A 20 0.99 10.28 -6.75
N ARG A 21 0.19 9.87 -5.78
CA ARG A 21 0.09 10.55 -4.47
C ARG A 21 1.43 10.52 -3.73
N GLU A 22 2.10 9.38 -3.72
CA GLU A 22 3.37 9.20 -3.01
C GLU A 22 4.56 9.84 -3.76
N LEU A 23 4.47 9.97 -5.09
CA LEU A 23 5.53 10.56 -5.93
C LEU A 23 5.23 12.01 -6.37
N GLY A 24 4.32 12.71 -5.69
CA GLY A 24 4.05 14.14 -5.97
C GLY A 24 3.47 14.42 -7.36
N GLY A 25 2.64 13.51 -7.88
CA GLY A 25 1.99 13.61 -9.19
C GLY A 25 2.71 12.85 -10.31
N TYR A 26 3.91 12.33 -10.06
CA TYR A 26 4.65 11.56 -11.05
C TYR A 26 4.11 10.13 -11.21
N TYR A 27 3.89 9.72 -12.46
CA TYR A 27 3.54 8.34 -12.80
C TYR A 27 4.45 7.81 -13.91
N PRO A 28 5.29 6.79 -13.63
CA PRO A 28 6.22 6.27 -14.62
C PRO A 28 5.47 5.56 -15.76
N LYS A 29 5.68 6.03 -17.00
CA LYS A 29 5.18 5.38 -18.22
C LYS A 29 5.88 4.05 -18.52
N ASN A 30 7.13 3.90 -18.06
CA ASN A 30 7.91 2.67 -18.24
C ASN A 30 7.38 1.58 -17.28
N PRO A 31 6.96 0.41 -17.79
CA PRO A 31 6.34 -0.64 -16.97
C PRO A 31 7.30 -1.19 -15.90
N LEU A 32 8.60 -1.23 -16.17
CA LEU A 32 9.61 -1.72 -15.21
C LEU A 32 9.77 -0.74 -14.03
N LYS A 33 9.84 0.56 -14.33
CA LYS A 33 9.88 1.61 -13.29
C LYS A 33 8.60 1.62 -12.47
N ARG A 34 7.45 1.38 -13.10
CA ARG A 34 6.15 1.26 -12.43
C ARG A 34 6.13 0.10 -11.45
N ALA A 35 6.52 -1.10 -11.90
CA ALA A 35 6.58 -2.29 -11.04
C ALA A 35 7.50 -2.07 -9.83
N PHE A 36 8.69 -1.49 -10.07
CA PHE A 36 9.64 -1.17 -9.00
C PHE A 36 9.06 -0.22 -7.94
N MET A 37 8.40 0.86 -8.38
CA MET A 37 7.77 1.81 -7.46
C MET A 37 6.61 1.18 -6.69
N SER A 38 5.75 0.40 -7.35
CA SER A 38 4.66 -0.35 -6.68
C SER A 38 5.20 -1.29 -5.61
N THR A 39 6.30 -2.00 -5.89
CA THR A 39 6.93 -2.92 -4.94
C THR A 39 7.48 -2.17 -3.73
N ILE A 40 8.18 -1.05 -3.93
CA ILE A 40 8.73 -0.25 -2.83
C ILE A 40 7.60 0.32 -1.96
N LEU A 41 6.56 0.89 -2.57
CA LEU A 41 5.41 1.45 -1.85
C LEU A 41 4.65 0.35 -1.07
N GLY A 42 4.48 -0.82 -1.68
CA GLY A 42 3.89 -1.98 -1.01
C GLY A 42 4.73 -2.46 0.19
N ALA A 43 6.05 -2.52 0.04
CA ALA A 43 6.97 -2.90 1.11
C ALA A 43 6.99 -1.86 2.25
N ALA A 44 6.98 -0.57 1.92
CA ALA A 44 6.87 0.52 2.88
C ALA A 44 5.54 0.44 3.65
N SER A 45 4.41 0.29 2.94
CA SER A 45 3.07 0.14 3.54
C SER A 45 2.98 -1.07 4.48
N ASN A 46 3.58 -2.20 4.11
CA ASN A 46 3.67 -3.37 4.97
C ASN A 46 4.48 -3.12 6.25
N LYS A 47 5.56 -2.33 6.17
CA LYS A 47 6.36 -1.93 7.33
C LYS A 47 5.53 -1.06 8.29
N TYR A 48 4.75 -0.10 7.76
CA TYR A 48 3.84 0.72 8.57
C TYR A 48 2.68 -0.08 9.20
N LYS A 49 2.10 -1.04 8.46
CA LYS A 49 1.08 -1.95 9.01
C LYS A 49 1.61 -2.78 10.18
N LYS A 50 2.82 -3.32 10.07
CA LYS A 50 3.43 -4.17 11.12
C LYS A 50 3.69 -3.40 12.42
N VAL A 51 4.09 -2.13 12.31
CA VAL A 51 4.27 -1.22 13.46
C VAL A 51 2.93 -0.90 14.11
N ASN A 52 1.89 -0.63 13.31
CA ASN A 52 0.56 -0.32 13.84
C ASN A 52 -0.08 -1.52 14.57
N THR A 53 0.08 -2.75 14.06
CA THR A 53 -0.44 -3.95 14.74
C THR A 53 0.24 -4.18 16.09
N LYS A 54 1.56 -3.96 16.18
CA LYS A 54 2.30 -4.09 17.45
C LYS A 54 1.86 -3.05 18.48
N ASN A 55 1.63 -1.81 18.06
CA ASN A 55 1.11 -0.75 18.93
C ASN A 55 -0.33 -1.00 19.35
N ARG A 56 -1.17 -1.51 18.44
CA ARG A 56 -2.57 -1.85 18.73
C ARG A 56 -2.68 -3.01 19.70
N LEU A 57 -1.83 -4.03 19.60
CA LEU A 57 -1.75 -5.13 20.56
C LEU A 57 -1.29 -4.66 21.94
N LYS A 58 -0.25 -3.80 22.00
CA LYS A 58 0.20 -3.18 23.26
C LYS A 58 -0.91 -2.37 23.92
N ASN A 59 -1.66 -1.58 23.15
CA ASN A 59 -2.77 -0.80 23.69
C ASN A 59 -3.91 -1.69 24.19
N LEU A 60 -4.22 -2.80 23.53
CA LEU A 60 -5.23 -3.76 24.00
C LEU A 60 -4.80 -4.43 25.31
N ILE A 61 -3.54 -4.88 25.42
CA ILE A 61 -3.00 -5.46 26.66
C ILE A 61 -3.06 -4.44 27.81
N ARG A 62 -2.73 -3.17 27.54
CA ARG A 62 -2.76 -2.11 28.55
C ARG A 62 -4.19 -1.73 28.98
N LYS A 63 -5.20 -2.01 28.16
CA LYS A 63 -6.61 -1.69 28.45
C LYS A 63 -7.32 -2.77 29.27
N ASN A 64 -6.77 -3.98 29.29
CA ASN A 64 -7.27 -5.14 30.03
C ASN A 64 -6.51 -5.39 31.36
N ARG A 65 -5.71 -4.42 31.81
CA ARG A 65 -4.97 -4.45 33.07
C ARG A 65 -5.43 -3.29 33.93
#